data_AF-A0A1V5A7B7-F1
#
_entry.id   AF-A0A1V5A7B7-F1
#
_cell.length_a   1.000
_cell.length_b   1.000
_cell.length_c   1.000
_cell.angle_alpha   90.00
_cell.angle_beta   90.00
_cell.angle_gamma   90.00
#
_symmetry.space_group_name_H-M   'P 1'
#
loop_
_entity.id
_entity.type
_entity.pdbx_description
1 polymer ?
#
loop_
_entity_poly.entity_id
_entity_poly.type
_entity_poly.pdbx_seq_one_letter_code
_entity_poly.pdbx_strand_id
1 'polypeptide(L)'
;MEDSIRQIFSVLSYMAILHKSGGGTGFSFSRIRPRGDVVHGTAGVASGPLSFIHVFDEATNALRQGGKRRGANMGVLASSHPDIFEFIRAKEAGGLHNFNLSVGFDRAFFSCMEKGRRYELVNPRDGSVSLDIDPHDLWDSLAHSAWKCGDPGALFLDRINEKNPVPGLGEIEATNPCGEQPLLPWESCNLGSINLSRFIHRKEIDWETLSGTVSLAVEFLDAVIDVNRLPIRRIRKQTLLTRKIGLGVMGFADALIQIGIPYQSGEALQCGEQIMQFIQEEAHSASRSLGEEKGSFPAIEQSVYSEPLRNATVTTIAPTGSLHLIACTSSGIEPLFSCAGERRIDGEVFRILHPGLSRLFKDMPDGRDLLKEVMRTGSVQHLRLPEEIRELFRNAGEIDPTHHVKMQAAFQKYVDNAVSKTVNLPENATTEDISHIFSLARELGCKGITVYRYHSRRDQVLSRGCDTCRVDAVNP
;
A
#
# COMPACT_ATOMS: atom_id res chain seq x y z
N MET A 1 7.73 1.96 -18.71
CA MET A 1 7.20 1.91 -20.09
C MET A 1 8.30 2.28 -21.06
N GLU A 2 8.25 1.88 -22.33
CA GLU A 2 9.23 2.32 -23.34
C GLU A 2 8.72 3.57 -24.07
N ASP A 3 9.64 4.48 -24.41
CA ASP A 3 9.35 5.79 -25.01
C ASP A 3 9.03 5.71 -26.51
N SER A 4 7.91 5.07 -26.84
CA SER A 4 7.36 5.10 -28.19
C SER A 4 5.84 4.97 -28.20
N ILE A 5 5.17 5.66 -29.13
CA ILE A 5 3.71 5.59 -29.28
C ILE A 5 3.24 4.13 -29.42
N ARG A 6 3.92 3.33 -30.24
CA ARG A 6 3.57 1.92 -30.44
C ARG A 6 3.60 1.14 -29.12
N GLN A 7 4.63 1.32 -28.30
CA GLN A 7 4.74 0.61 -27.02
C GLN A 7 3.75 1.13 -25.99
N ILE A 8 3.59 2.44 -25.86
CA ILE A 8 2.64 3.08 -24.93
C ILE A 8 1.22 2.55 -25.18
N PHE A 9 0.75 2.59 -26.42
CA PHE A 9 -0.60 2.10 -26.75
C PHE A 9 -0.72 0.56 -26.72
N SER A 10 0.37 -0.18 -26.91
CA SER A 10 0.37 -1.63 -26.67
C SER A 10 0.17 -1.95 -25.19
N VAL A 11 0.87 -1.23 -24.31
CA VAL A 11 0.71 -1.35 -22.84
C VAL A 11 -0.70 -0.96 -22.41
N LEU A 12 -1.28 0.10 -22.98
CA LEU A 12 -2.67 0.48 -22.75
C LEU A 12 -3.65 -0.65 -23.12
N SER A 13 -3.45 -1.30 -24.27
CA SER A 13 -4.26 -2.45 -24.68
C SER A 13 -4.13 -3.63 -23.70
N TYR A 14 -2.91 -3.93 -23.25
CA TYR A 14 -2.68 -4.96 -22.24
C TYR A 14 -3.35 -4.63 -20.89
N MET A 15 -3.26 -3.37 -20.44
CA MET A 15 -3.97 -2.91 -19.24
C MET A 15 -5.47 -3.17 -19.35
N ALA A 16 -6.07 -2.84 -20.50
CA ALA A 16 -7.50 -3.05 -20.70
C ALA A 16 -7.92 -4.53 -20.59
N ILE A 17 -7.10 -5.44 -21.14
CA ILE A 17 -7.33 -6.88 -21.02
C ILE A 17 -7.20 -7.36 -19.57
N LEU A 18 -6.21 -6.85 -18.81
CA LEU A 18 -6.00 -7.21 -17.41
C LEU A 18 -7.12 -6.71 -16.50
N HIS A 19 -7.56 -5.48 -16.70
CA HIS A 19 -8.66 -4.90 -15.92
C HIS A 19 -9.98 -5.63 -16.18
N LYS A 20 -10.23 -6.10 -17.40
CA LYS A 20 -11.37 -6.97 -17.71
C LYS A 20 -11.37 -8.25 -16.86
N SER A 21 -10.19 -8.77 -16.50
CA SER A 21 -10.04 -9.92 -15.60
C SER A 21 -9.98 -9.56 -14.10
N GLY A 22 -10.13 -8.28 -13.74
CA GLY A 22 -10.17 -7.81 -12.35
C GLY A 22 -8.82 -7.60 -11.67
N GLY A 23 -7.72 -7.58 -12.44
CA GLY A 23 -6.37 -7.28 -11.94
C GLY A 23 -6.10 -5.77 -11.88
N GLY A 24 -5.31 -5.35 -10.89
CA GLY A 24 -4.74 -4.00 -10.82
C GLY A 24 -3.38 -3.94 -11.51
N THR A 25 -2.97 -2.75 -11.97
CA THR A 25 -1.73 -2.57 -12.74
C THR A 25 -0.87 -1.44 -12.18
N GLY A 26 0.44 -1.53 -12.37
CA GLY A 26 1.39 -0.50 -11.97
C GLY A 26 2.33 -0.15 -13.10
N PHE A 27 2.65 1.13 -13.24
CA PHE A 27 3.44 1.63 -14.34
C PHE A 27 4.48 2.65 -13.88
N SER A 28 5.74 2.41 -14.25
CA SER A 28 6.76 3.47 -14.29
C SER A 28 6.65 4.23 -15.61
N PHE A 29 6.36 5.52 -15.53
CA PHE A 29 6.36 6.46 -16.65
C PHE A 29 7.71 7.17 -16.84
N SER A 30 8.71 6.87 -15.99
CA SER A 30 9.99 7.58 -15.88
C SER A 30 10.88 7.55 -17.13
N ARG A 31 10.60 6.63 -18.07
CA ARG A 31 11.36 6.52 -19.32
C ARG A 31 10.73 7.31 -20.47
N ILE A 32 9.50 7.79 -20.31
CA ILE A 32 8.82 8.61 -21.33
C ILE A 32 9.48 9.98 -21.36
N ARG A 33 9.79 10.50 -22.54
CA ARG A 33 10.45 11.82 -22.67
C ARG A 33 9.58 12.96 -22.10
N PRO A 34 10.20 14.04 -21.59
CA PRO A 34 9.47 15.14 -20.98
C PRO A 34 8.67 15.95 -21.99
N ARG A 35 7.73 16.74 -21.47
CA ARG A 35 6.94 17.68 -22.27
C ARG A 35 7.85 18.69 -22.96
N GLY A 36 7.57 18.99 -24.22
CA GLY A 36 8.39 19.91 -25.01
C GLY A 36 9.59 19.27 -25.72
N ASP A 37 9.94 18.02 -25.42
CA ASP A 37 11.06 17.33 -26.06
C ASP A 37 10.80 17.03 -27.55
N VAL A 38 11.87 16.89 -28.33
CA VAL A 38 11.83 16.68 -29.78
C VAL A 38 11.26 15.31 -30.12
N VAL A 39 10.36 15.24 -31.11
CA VAL A 39 9.84 13.99 -31.67
C VAL A 39 10.38 13.79 -33.09
N HIS A 40 11.37 12.90 -33.26
CA HIS A 40 11.88 12.59 -34.59
C HIS A 40 10.78 11.99 -35.49
N GLY A 41 10.60 12.57 -36.67
CA GLY A 41 9.60 12.13 -37.66
C GLY A 41 8.31 12.96 -37.71
N THR A 42 8.13 13.92 -36.79
CA THR A 42 7.07 14.94 -36.87
C THR A 42 7.64 16.32 -36.51
N ALA A 43 7.01 17.41 -36.96
CA ALA A 43 7.41 18.78 -36.58
C ALA A 43 6.90 19.18 -35.17
N GLY A 44 6.50 18.20 -34.35
CA GLY A 44 5.83 18.41 -33.07
C GLY A 44 6.76 18.25 -31.87
N VAL A 45 6.29 18.75 -30.73
CA VAL A 45 6.90 18.53 -29.42
C VAL A 45 6.17 17.44 -28.64
N ALA A 46 6.87 16.76 -27.75
CA ALA A 46 6.31 15.71 -26.91
C ALA A 46 5.31 16.25 -25.89
N SER A 47 4.30 15.45 -25.57
CA SER A 47 3.25 15.79 -24.61
C SER A 47 3.62 15.51 -23.14
N GLY A 48 4.76 14.84 -22.89
CA GLY A 48 5.18 14.39 -21.57
C GLY A 48 4.41 13.17 -21.05
N PRO A 49 4.87 12.55 -19.94
CA PRO A 49 4.25 11.37 -19.32
C PRO A 49 2.85 11.66 -18.78
N LEU A 50 2.59 12.85 -18.21
CA LEU A 50 1.31 13.15 -17.58
C LEU A 50 0.14 13.09 -18.58
N SER A 51 0.35 13.55 -19.81
CA SER A 51 -0.63 13.42 -20.88
C SER A 51 -1.02 11.96 -21.15
N PHE A 52 -0.06 11.03 -21.13
CA PHE A 52 -0.35 9.61 -21.29
C PHE A 52 -1.01 9.00 -20.06
N ILE A 53 -0.68 9.46 -18.85
CA ILE A 53 -1.38 9.04 -17.62
C ILE A 53 -2.88 9.37 -17.73
N HIS A 54 -3.24 10.55 -18.24
CA HIS A 54 -4.65 10.90 -18.49
C HIS A 54 -5.33 9.97 -19.51
N VAL A 55 -4.63 9.57 -20.57
CA VAL A 55 -5.16 8.59 -21.54
C VAL A 55 -5.43 7.23 -20.87
N PHE A 56 -4.51 6.77 -20.01
CA PHE A 56 -4.70 5.52 -19.26
C PHE A 56 -5.86 5.63 -18.26
N ASP A 57 -5.99 6.77 -17.58
CA ASP A 57 -7.07 7.02 -16.62
C ASP A 57 -8.44 6.96 -17.31
N GLU A 58 -8.59 7.62 -18.46
CA GLU A 58 -9.84 7.63 -19.22
C GLU A 58 -10.15 6.25 -19.81
N ALA A 59 -9.14 5.51 -20.29
CA ALA A 59 -9.35 4.14 -20.73
C ALA A 59 -9.84 3.23 -19.59
N THR A 60 -9.28 3.37 -18.38
CA THR A 60 -9.78 2.64 -17.21
C THR A 60 -11.20 3.07 -16.84
N ASN A 61 -11.54 4.35 -16.98
CA ASN A 61 -12.89 4.87 -16.76
C ASN A 61 -13.92 4.26 -17.74
N ALA A 62 -13.56 4.16 -19.02
CA ALA A 62 -14.40 3.53 -20.04
C ALA A 62 -14.68 2.04 -19.74
N LEU A 63 -13.69 1.31 -19.22
CA LEU A 63 -13.84 -0.11 -18.85
C LEU A 63 -14.74 -0.32 -17.62
N ARG A 64 -14.87 0.69 -16.76
CA ARG A 64 -15.75 0.66 -15.58
C ARG A 64 -17.21 0.38 -15.94
N GLN A 65 -17.64 0.79 -17.14
CA GLN A 65 -19.04 0.67 -17.57
C GLN A 65 -19.50 -0.77 -17.86
N GLY A 66 -18.60 -1.78 -17.81
CA GLY A 66 -18.93 -3.17 -18.15
C GLY A 66 -18.49 -4.27 -17.17
N GLY A 67 -17.91 -3.96 -16.00
CA GLY A 67 -17.29 -4.95 -15.11
C GLY A 67 -17.72 -4.88 -13.64
N LYS A 68 -17.67 -6.03 -12.93
CA LYS A 68 -17.99 -6.15 -11.49
C LYS A 68 -16.97 -5.49 -10.54
N ARG A 69 -15.75 -5.17 -11.01
CA ARG A 69 -14.66 -4.60 -10.20
C ARG A 69 -14.02 -3.43 -10.93
N ARG A 70 -13.85 -2.31 -10.24
CA ARG A 70 -13.20 -1.10 -10.78
C ARG A 70 -11.70 -1.37 -11.01
N GLY A 71 -11.19 -1.06 -12.20
CA GLY A 71 -9.77 -1.09 -12.49
C GLY A 71 -9.01 -0.06 -11.64
N ALA A 72 -7.80 -0.39 -11.22
CA ALA A 72 -6.96 0.48 -10.41
C ALA A 72 -5.52 0.46 -10.94
N ASN A 73 -4.90 1.64 -10.98
CA ASN A 73 -3.56 1.84 -11.47
C ASN A 73 -2.65 2.48 -10.41
N MET A 74 -1.37 2.12 -10.44
CA MET A 74 -0.28 2.89 -9.85
C MET A 74 0.48 3.60 -10.98
N GLY A 75 0.70 4.90 -10.83
CA GLY A 75 1.58 5.68 -11.69
C GLY A 75 2.80 6.15 -10.90
N VAL A 76 3.98 5.77 -11.36
CA VAL A 76 5.25 6.18 -10.75
C VAL A 76 6.05 7.03 -11.72
N LEU A 77 6.61 8.13 -11.22
CA LEU A 77 7.58 8.95 -11.93
C LEU A 77 8.83 9.12 -11.06
N ALA A 78 10.00 8.91 -11.66
CA ALA A 78 11.27 9.10 -10.97
C ALA A 78 11.45 10.57 -10.57
N SER A 79 12.00 10.80 -9.38
CA SER A 79 12.24 12.14 -8.85
C SER A 79 13.17 12.99 -9.73
N SER A 80 14.06 12.37 -10.51
CA SER A 80 14.94 13.02 -11.48
C SER A 80 14.26 13.38 -12.81
N HIS A 81 12.98 13.04 -13.01
CA HIS A 81 12.32 13.33 -14.28
C HIS A 81 12.01 14.83 -14.44
N PRO A 82 12.22 15.47 -15.61
CA PRO A 82 12.01 16.92 -15.77
C PRO A 82 10.57 17.39 -15.48
N ASP A 83 9.57 16.55 -15.78
CA ASP A 83 8.16 16.86 -15.51
C ASP A 83 7.70 16.54 -14.07
N ILE A 84 8.61 16.31 -13.13
CA ILE A 84 8.26 15.82 -11.78
C ILE A 84 7.37 16.78 -10.98
N PHE A 85 7.58 18.09 -11.07
CA PHE A 85 6.74 19.06 -10.36
C PHE A 85 5.31 19.09 -10.89
N GLU A 86 5.11 18.92 -12.20
CA GLU A 86 3.78 18.83 -12.81
C GLU A 86 3.09 17.53 -12.38
N PHE A 87 3.83 16.41 -12.37
CA PHE A 87 3.35 15.13 -11.89
C PHE A 87 2.91 15.16 -10.42
N ILE A 88 3.69 15.80 -9.54
CA ILE A 88 3.35 15.93 -8.12
C ILE A 88 2.01 16.65 -7.95
N ARG A 89 1.80 17.74 -8.69
CA ARG A 89 0.60 18.58 -8.54
C ARG A 89 -0.61 18.04 -9.31
N ALA A 90 -0.47 16.94 -10.05
CA ALA A 90 -1.45 16.46 -11.02
C ALA A 90 -2.85 16.19 -10.44
N LYS A 91 -2.95 15.88 -9.14
CA LYS A 91 -4.23 15.57 -8.47
C LYS A 91 -4.73 16.66 -7.54
N GLU A 92 -4.03 17.79 -7.42
CA GLU A 92 -4.43 18.88 -6.52
C GLU A 92 -5.78 19.50 -6.91
N ALA A 93 -6.10 19.53 -8.19
CA ALA A 93 -7.37 20.02 -8.73
C ALA A 93 -8.43 18.91 -8.90
N GLY A 94 -8.16 17.68 -8.43
CA GLY A 94 -8.95 16.50 -8.72
C GLY A 94 -8.53 15.82 -10.04
N GLY A 95 -9.32 14.83 -10.48
CA GLY A 95 -9.00 14.00 -11.64
C GLY A 95 -8.10 12.80 -11.31
N LEU A 96 -7.72 12.05 -12.35
CA LEU A 96 -6.92 10.82 -12.24
C LEU A 96 -7.50 9.83 -11.22
N HIS A 97 -8.82 9.64 -11.27
CA HIS A 97 -9.57 8.92 -10.25
C HIS A 97 -9.25 7.43 -10.22
N ASN A 98 -8.65 6.88 -11.28
CA ASN A 98 -8.27 5.47 -11.37
C ASN A 98 -6.76 5.25 -11.14
N PHE A 99 -6.03 6.30 -10.76
CA PHE A 99 -4.60 6.24 -10.43
C PHE A 99 -4.33 6.64 -8.98
N ASN A 100 -3.56 5.82 -8.29
CA ASN A 100 -2.70 6.28 -7.20
C ASN A 100 -1.39 6.75 -7.84
N LEU A 101 -0.82 7.85 -7.35
CA LEU A 101 0.44 8.38 -7.84
C LEU A 101 1.51 8.25 -6.77
N SER A 102 2.75 7.98 -7.17
CA SER A 102 3.89 8.03 -6.27
C SER A 102 5.14 8.54 -6.95
N VAL A 103 5.94 9.31 -6.23
CA VAL A 103 7.27 9.72 -6.70
C VAL A 103 8.28 8.65 -6.31
N GLY A 104 9.07 8.19 -7.28
CA GLY A 104 10.17 7.26 -7.06
C GLY A 104 11.47 8.00 -6.73
N PHE A 105 11.88 7.96 -5.47
CA PHE A 105 13.14 8.55 -5.02
C PHE A 105 14.27 7.53 -5.01
N ASP A 106 15.44 7.93 -5.50
CA ASP A 106 16.63 7.11 -5.52
C ASP A 106 17.67 7.57 -4.48
N ARG A 107 18.80 6.88 -4.44
CA ARG A 107 19.91 7.20 -3.53
C ARG A 107 20.54 8.57 -3.85
N ALA A 108 20.54 8.99 -5.12
CA ALA A 108 21.15 10.24 -5.53
C ALA A 108 20.40 11.45 -4.96
N PHE A 109 19.06 11.42 -5.02
CA PHE A 109 18.20 12.46 -4.44
C PHE A 109 18.52 12.69 -2.96
N PHE A 110 18.48 11.62 -2.15
CA PHE A 110 18.74 11.75 -0.71
C PHE A 110 20.18 12.14 -0.40
N SER A 111 21.16 11.65 -1.17
CA SER A 111 22.54 12.11 -1.03
C SER A 111 22.69 13.61 -1.35
N CYS A 112 21.96 14.15 -2.33
CA CYS A 112 21.98 15.58 -2.61
C CYS A 112 21.36 16.38 -1.47
N MET A 113 20.20 15.94 -0.96
CA MET A 113 19.52 16.57 0.17
C MET A 113 20.39 16.59 1.44
N GLU A 114 20.94 15.44 1.84
CA GLU A 114 21.79 15.31 3.04
C GLU A 114 23.06 16.18 2.97
N LYS A 115 23.59 16.41 1.76
CA LYS A 115 24.84 17.16 1.54
C LYS A 115 24.61 18.62 1.14
N GLY A 116 23.36 19.09 1.07
CA GLY A 116 23.02 20.43 0.58
C GLY A 116 23.51 20.70 -0.85
N ARG A 117 23.48 19.69 -1.72
CA ARG A 117 23.88 19.80 -3.13
C ARG A 117 22.64 19.92 -4.00
N ARG A 118 22.84 20.53 -5.17
CA ARG A 118 21.83 20.58 -6.21
C ARG A 118 21.54 19.19 -6.78
N TYR A 119 20.33 18.99 -7.29
CA TYR A 119 19.83 17.73 -7.82
C TYR A 119 19.40 17.91 -9.28
N GLU A 120 20.01 17.11 -10.16
CA GLU A 120 19.80 17.20 -11.60
C GLU A 120 18.51 16.47 -12.03
N LEU A 121 17.67 17.18 -12.78
CA LEU A 121 16.57 16.59 -13.52
C LEU A 121 17.06 16.19 -14.91
N VAL A 122 16.95 14.91 -15.25
CA VAL A 122 17.60 14.29 -16.41
C VAL A 122 16.57 13.82 -17.43
N ASN A 123 16.73 14.21 -18.69
CA ASN A 123 15.90 13.71 -19.77
C ASN A 123 16.22 12.20 -20.01
N PRO A 124 15.25 11.29 -19.81
CA PRO A 124 15.50 9.85 -19.93
C PRO A 124 15.84 9.39 -21.36
N ARG A 125 15.59 10.22 -22.38
CA ARG A 125 15.84 9.89 -23.79
C ARG A 125 17.32 9.95 -24.16
N ASP A 126 18.01 11.00 -23.70
CA ASP A 126 19.38 11.31 -24.12
C ASP A 126 20.35 11.49 -22.95
N GLY A 127 19.87 11.46 -21.70
CA GLY A 127 20.68 11.64 -20.50
C GLY A 127 21.12 13.07 -20.25
N SER A 128 20.60 14.06 -20.98
CA SER A 128 20.94 15.46 -20.76
C SER A 128 20.27 16.01 -19.50
N VAL A 129 21.01 16.86 -18.78
CA VAL A 129 20.46 17.60 -17.63
C VAL A 129 19.56 18.71 -18.17
N SER A 130 18.27 18.62 -17.83
CA SER A 130 17.25 19.61 -18.22
C SER A 130 17.22 20.79 -17.26
N LEU A 131 17.32 20.53 -15.96
CA LEU A 131 17.31 21.55 -14.91
C LEU A 131 18.10 21.02 -13.71
N ASP A 132 18.71 21.92 -12.95
CA ASP A 132 19.35 21.60 -11.68
C ASP A 132 18.60 22.32 -10.54
N ILE A 133 18.06 21.56 -9.58
CA ILE A 133 17.10 22.06 -8.57
C ILE A 133 17.64 21.94 -7.14
N ASP A 134 17.01 22.65 -6.20
CA ASP A 134 17.20 22.32 -4.79
C ASP A 134 16.37 21.06 -4.49
N PRO A 135 16.95 19.96 -3.96
CA PRO A 135 16.17 18.79 -3.60
C PRO A 135 15.09 19.08 -2.54
N HIS A 136 15.28 20.11 -1.69
CA HIS A 136 14.26 20.54 -0.73
C HIS A 136 13.01 21.11 -1.41
N ASP A 137 13.14 21.85 -2.51
CA ASP A 137 11.99 22.38 -3.26
C ASP A 137 11.08 21.24 -3.77
N LEU A 138 11.70 20.15 -4.23
CA LEU A 138 10.96 18.98 -4.70
C LEU A 138 10.25 18.26 -3.54
N TRP A 139 10.93 18.12 -2.42
CA TRP A 139 10.41 17.47 -1.22
C TRP A 139 9.25 18.26 -0.59
N ASP A 140 9.39 19.58 -0.52
CA ASP A 140 8.35 20.47 -0.01
C ASP A 140 7.12 20.48 -0.93
N SER A 141 7.34 20.47 -2.25
CA SER A 141 6.23 20.34 -3.21
C SER A 141 5.50 19.01 -3.06
N LEU A 142 6.22 17.91 -2.80
CA LEU A 142 5.66 16.60 -2.54
C LEU A 142 4.80 16.61 -1.26
N ALA A 143 5.36 17.10 -0.15
CA ALA A 143 4.68 17.18 1.14
C ALA A 143 3.43 18.07 1.06
N HIS A 144 3.50 19.20 0.36
CA HIS A 144 2.37 20.09 0.16
C HIS A 144 1.21 19.43 -0.61
N SER A 145 1.51 18.74 -1.72
CA SER A 145 0.46 18.06 -2.50
C SER A 145 -0.17 16.92 -1.70
N ALA A 146 0.64 16.11 -1.01
CA ALA A 146 0.16 15.02 -0.16
C ALA A 146 -0.67 15.54 1.03
N TRP A 147 -0.32 16.68 1.63
CA TRP A 147 -1.14 17.36 2.64
C TRP A 147 -2.49 17.81 2.07
N LYS A 148 -2.48 18.35 0.85
CA LYS A 148 -3.65 18.92 0.18
C LYS A 148 -4.66 17.85 -0.22
N CYS A 149 -4.21 16.74 -0.83
CA CYS A 149 -5.10 15.74 -1.40
C CYS A 149 -4.70 14.28 -1.15
N GLY A 150 -3.69 13.98 -0.34
CA GLY A 150 -3.23 12.60 -0.04
C GLY A 150 -2.47 11.91 -1.18
N ASP A 151 -2.18 12.62 -2.28
CA ASP A 151 -1.33 12.16 -3.39
C ASP A 151 -0.31 13.25 -3.76
N PRO A 152 0.84 12.88 -4.31
CA PRO A 152 1.33 11.50 -4.49
C PRO A 152 1.94 10.94 -3.19
N GLY A 153 2.05 9.61 -3.11
CA GLY A 153 2.90 8.95 -2.12
C GLY A 153 4.38 9.03 -2.49
N ALA A 154 5.24 8.45 -1.65
CA ALA A 154 6.67 8.30 -1.94
C ALA A 154 7.07 6.82 -1.98
N LEU A 155 7.82 6.44 -3.01
CA LEU A 155 8.48 5.14 -3.12
C LEU A 155 9.98 5.34 -2.98
N PHE A 156 10.61 4.59 -2.09
CA PHE A 156 12.05 4.63 -1.87
C PHE A 156 12.69 3.54 -2.73
N LEU A 157 12.95 3.87 -4.00
CA LEU A 157 13.46 2.94 -5.00
C LEU A 157 14.84 2.38 -4.63
N ASP A 158 15.64 3.15 -3.89
CA ASP A 158 16.89 2.66 -3.30
C ASP A 158 16.65 1.50 -2.33
N ARG A 159 15.70 1.64 -1.39
CA ARG A 159 15.32 0.60 -0.43
C ARG A 159 14.63 -0.60 -1.07
N ILE A 160 13.80 -0.35 -2.08
CA ILE A 160 13.14 -1.41 -2.85
C ILE A 160 14.19 -2.28 -3.54
N ASN A 161 15.16 -1.66 -4.23
CA ASN A 161 16.16 -2.39 -5.00
C ASN A 161 17.29 -2.98 -4.14
N GLU A 162 17.61 -2.37 -2.98
CA GLU A 162 18.49 -2.97 -1.97
C GLU A 162 17.97 -4.34 -1.49
N LYS A 163 16.65 -4.53 -1.47
CA LYS A 163 15.97 -5.78 -1.13
C LYS A 163 15.34 -6.47 -2.35
N ASN A 164 15.79 -6.19 -3.57
CA ASN A 164 15.30 -6.91 -4.74
C ASN A 164 15.82 -8.36 -4.69
N PRO A 165 14.96 -9.38 -4.63
CA PRO A 165 15.41 -10.77 -4.55
C PRO A 165 16.07 -11.27 -5.83
N VAL A 166 15.78 -10.65 -7.00
CA VAL A 166 16.28 -11.11 -8.30
C VAL A 166 16.93 -9.96 -9.09
N PRO A 167 18.00 -9.35 -8.57
CA PRO A 167 18.60 -8.16 -9.18
C PRO A 167 19.20 -8.43 -10.57
N GLY A 168 19.56 -9.68 -10.89
CA GLY A 168 20.06 -10.06 -12.21
C GLY A 168 19.03 -9.93 -13.33
N LEU A 169 17.74 -9.79 -13.02
CA LEU A 169 16.67 -9.52 -13.99
C LEU A 169 16.42 -8.03 -14.25
N GLY A 170 17.04 -7.15 -13.46
CA GLY A 170 16.91 -5.70 -13.58
C GLY A 170 16.38 -5.02 -12.31
N GLU A 171 16.11 -3.72 -12.44
CA GLU A 171 15.63 -2.88 -11.34
C GLU A 171 14.10 -2.78 -11.31
N ILE A 172 13.57 -2.68 -10.09
CA ILE A 172 12.15 -2.42 -9.82
C ILE A 172 11.93 -0.90 -9.83
N GLU A 173 11.08 -0.44 -10.74
CA GLU A 173 10.79 0.99 -10.94
C GLU A 173 9.39 1.40 -10.46
N ALA A 174 8.51 0.44 -10.13
CA ALA A 174 7.13 0.70 -9.73
C ALA A 174 6.56 -0.43 -8.87
N THR A 175 5.40 -0.14 -8.26
CA THR A 175 4.59 -1.11 -7.52
C THR A 175 3.25 -1.34 -8.21
N ASN A 176 2.50 -2.33 -7.74
CA ASN A 176 1.05 -2.44 -8.00
C ASN A 176 0.27 -1.27 -7.33
N PRO A 177 -1.06 -1.15 -7.56
CA PRO A 177 -1.87 -0.02 -7.11
C PRO A 177 -1.78 0.36 -5.63
N CYS A 178 -1.60 -0.60 -4.74
CA CYS A 178 -1.64 -0.35 -3.29
C CYS A 178 -0.24 -0.31 -2.63
N GLY A 179 0.83 -0.39 -3.43
CA GLY A 179 2.22 -0.22 -2.99
C GLY A 179 2.89 -1.47 -2.42
N GLU A 180 2.15 -2.54 -2.15
CA GLU A 180 2.62 -3.73 -1.44
C GLU A 180 3.41 -4.73 -2.28
N GLN A 181 3.34 -4.62 -3.61
CA GLN A 181 4.07 -5.46 -4.57
C GLN A 181 4.98 -4.59 -5.45
N PRO A 182 6.24 -4.36 -5.06
CA PRO A 182 7.28 -3.91 -5.95
C PRO A 182 7.61 -5.03 -6.96
N LEU A 183 7.39 -4.77 -8.25
CA LEU A 183 7.46 -5.79 -9.29
C LEU A 183 8.38 -5.35 -10.44
N LEU A 184 9.15 -6.30 -10.96
CA LEU A 184 9.87 -6.11 -12.21
C LEU A 184 8.87 -6.02 -13.38
N PRO A 185 9.28 -5.46 -14.52
CA PRO A 185 8.41 -5.37 -15.68
C PRO A 185 7.75 -6.71 -16.05
N TRP A 186 6.42 -6.69 -16.18
CA TRP A 186 5.59 -7.85 -16.57
C TRP A 186 5.46 -8.95 -15.52
N GLU A 187 6.01 -8.80 -14.32
CA GLU A 187 5.70 -9.70 -13.23
C GLU A 187 4.26 -9.56 -12.77
N SER A 188 3.75 -10.63 -12.15
CA SER A 188 2.50 -10.61 -11.41
C SER A 188 2.68 -11.36 -10.10
N CYS A 189 1.75 -11.16 -9.17
CA CYS A 189 1.74 -11.81 -7.88
C CYS A 189 0.29 -12.16 -7.50
N ASN A 190 0.09 -13.32 -6.89
CA ASN A 190 -1.15 -13.68 -6.20
C ASN A 190 -0.98 -13.55 -4.69
N LEU A 191 -2.04 -13.04 -4.05
CA LEU A 191 -2.02 -12.65 -2.65
C LEU A 191 -2.92 -13.55 -1.79
N GLY A 192 -2.51 -13.76 -0.54
CA GLY A 192 -3.31 -14.40 0.50
C GLY A 192 -3.13 -13.67 1.83
N SER A 193 -4.07 -13.83 2.78
CA SER A 193 -3.95 -13.19 4.09
C SER A 193 -4.49 -14.06 5.21
N ILE A 194 -3.67 -14.26 6.25
CA ILE A 194 -4.03 -15.01 7.45
C ILE A 194 -4.78 -14.09 8.41
N ASN A 195 -5.91 -14.53 8.94
CA ASN A 195 -6.64 -13.79 9.98
C ASN A 195 -6.03 -14.06 11.35
N LEU A 196 -5.16 -13.16 11.83
CA LEU A 196 -4.47 -13.29 13.13
C LEU A 196 -5.43 -13.39 14.31
N SER A 197 -6.61 -12.79 14.21
CA SER A 197 -7.61 -12.79 15.28
C SER A 197 -8.15 -14.20 15.60
N ARG A 198 -7.88 -15.20 14.74
CA ARG A 198 -8.30 -16.60 14.91
C ARG A 198 -7.26 -17.46 15.62
N PHE A 199 -6.05 -16.95 15.79
CA PHE A 199 -4.94 -17.63 16.42
C PHE A 199 -4.72 -17.15 17.86
N ILE A 200 -5.68 -16.43 18.43
CA ILE A 200 -5.60 -15.95 19.82
C ILE A 200 -6.41 -16.86 20.72
N HIS A 201 -5.73 -17.48 21.69
CA HIS A 201 -6.32 -18.37 22.67
C HIS A 201 -5.86 -17.96 24.07
N ARG A 202 -6.81 -17.68 24.97
CA ARG A 202 -6.53 -17.24 26.35
C ARG A 202 -5.53 -16.07 26.43
N LYS A 203 -5.65 -15.11 25.50
CA LYS A 203 -4.77 -13.93 25.34
C LYS A 203 -3.35 -14.26 24.88
N GLU A 204 -3.09 -15.45 24.38
CA GLU A 204 -1.79 -15.85 23.82
C GLU A 204 -1.95 -16.25 22.35
N ILE A 205 -0.85 -16.20 21.60
CA ILE A 205 -0.83 -16.60 20.19
C ILE A 205 -0.59 -18.10 20.10
N ASP A 206 -1.44 -18.81 19.36
CA ASP A 206 -1.28 -20.21 18.99
C ASP A 206 -0.31 -20.33 17.80
N TRP A 207 0.98 -20.39 18.13
CA TRP A 207 2.08 -20.48 17.17
C TRP A 207 2.07 -21.80 16.38
N GLU A 208 1.63 -22.90 16.97
CA GLU A 208 1.60 -24.21 16.33
C GLU A 208 0.59 -24.23 15.18
N THR A 209 -0.64 -23.80 15.45
CA THR A 209 -1.68 -23.70 14.42
C THR A 209 -1.32 -22.64 13.36
N LEU A 210 -0.65 -21.55 13.76
CA LEU A 210 -0.18 -20.52 12.84
C LEU A 210 0.87 -21.07 11.86
N SER A 211 1.90 -21.80 12.33
CA SER A 211 2.92 -22.41 11.46
C SER A 211 2.29 -23.34 10.41
N GLY A 212 1.40 -24.25 10.84
CA GLY A 212 0.69 -25.14 9.92
C GLY A 212 -0.14 -24.38 8.87
N THR A 213 -0.75 -23.26 9.28
CA THR A 213 -1.51 -22.39 8.36
C THR A 213 -0.60 -21.67 7.37
N VAL A 214 0.56 -21.17 7.80
CA VAL A 214 1.54 -20.50 6.94
C VAL A 214 2.04 -21.47 5.85
N SER A 215 2.42 -22.68 6.24
CA SER A 215 2.88 -23.70 5.30
C SER A 215 1.81 -24.03 4.24
N LEU A 216 0.58 -24.30 4.67
CA LEU A 216 -0.53 -24.57 3.76
C LEU A 216 -0.85 -23.38 2.85
N ALA A 217 -0.75 -22.15 3.37
CA ALA A 217 -1.00 -20.94 2.59
C ALA A 217 0.07 -20.73 1.50
N VAL A 218 1.35 -21.01 1.79
CA VAL A 218 2.42 -20.95 0.77
C VAL A 218 2.20 -21.99 -0.31
N GLU A 219 1.88 -23.24 0.06
CA GLU A 219 1.55 -24.30 -0.90
C GLU A 219 0.36 -23.94 -1.78
N PHE A 220 -0.70 -23.40 -1.17
CA PHE A 220 -1.89 -22.94 -1.88
C PHE A 220 -1.55 -21.83 -2.87
N LEU A 221 -0.79 -20.82 -2.44
CA LEU A 221 -0.41 -19.69 -3.29
C LEU A 221 0.54 -20.11 -4.42
N ASP A 222 1.47 -21.05 -4.21
CA ASP A 222 2.30 -21.60 -5.28
C ASP A 222 1.47 -22.41 -6.29
N ALA A 223 0.53 -23.23 -5.80
CA ALA A 223 -0.37 -23.99 -6.67
C ALA A 223 -1.27 -23.09 -7.53
N VAL A 224 -1.68 -21.92 -7.00
CA VAL A 224 -2.44 -20.91 -7.77
C VAL A 224 -1.67 -20.47 -9.01
N ILE A 225 -0.33 -20.34 -8.97
CA ILE A 225 0.46 -19.94 -10.14
C ILE A 225 0.26 -20.92 -11.31
N ASP A 226 0.21 -22.21 -11.02
CA ASP A 226 0.15 -23.25 -12.06
C ASP A 226 -1.23 -23.32 -12.72
N VAL A 227 -2.31 -23.11 -11.95
CA VAL A 227 -3.69 -23.13 -12.46
C VAL A 227 -4.16 -21.77 -13.01
N ASN A 228 -3.46 -20.68 -12.69
CA ASN A 228 -3.86 -19.34 -13.12
C ASN A 228 -3.75 -19.17 -14.65
N ARG A 229 -4.80 -18.61 -15.24
CA ARG A 229 -4.91 -18.33 -16.68
C ARG A 229 -4.66 -16.85 -16.95
N LEU A 230 -3.38 -16.48 -17.00
CA LEU A 230 -2.95 -15.13 -17.34
C LEU A 230 -3.22 -14.82 -18.83
N PRO A 231 -3.98 -13.76 -19.16
CA PRO A 231 -4.41 -13.49 -20.53
C PRO A 231 -3.28 -13.00 -21.44
N ILE A 232 -2.14 -12.60 -20.88
CA ILE A 232 -0.98 -12.06 -21.60
C ILE A 232 0.19 -13.01 -21.44
N ARG A 233 0.67 -13.56 -22.57
CA ARG A 233 1.78 -14.54 -22.60
C ARG A 233 3.06 -14.03 -21.95
N ARG A 234 3.39 -12.74 -22.12
CA ARG A 234 4.57 -12.10 -21.51
C ARG A 234 4.51 -12.12 -19.99
N ILE A 235 3.33 -11.84 -19.42
CA ILE A 235 3.11 -11.90 -17.96
C ILE A 235 3.18 -13.33 -17.46
N ARG A 236 2.58 -14.30 -18.18
CA ARG A 236 2.71 -15.72 -17.84
C ARG A 236 4.17 -16.17 -17.79
N LYS A 237 4.96 -15.81 -18.80
CA LYS A 237 6.39 -16.15 -18.85
C LYS A 237 7.13 -15.59 -17.64
N GLN A 238 6.94 -14.31 -17.33
CA GLN A 238 7.65 -13.67 -16.22
C GLN A 238 7.19 -14.18 -14.85
N THR A 239 5.89 -14.44 -14.69
CA THR A 239 5.34 -15.01 -13.45
C THR A 239 5.89 -16.41 -13.18
N LEU A 240 6.02 -17.26 -14.21
CA LEU A 240 6.62 -18.58 -14.05
C LEU A 240 8.14 -18.53 -13.83
N LEU A 241 8.80 -17.46 -14.27
CA LEU A 241 10.25 -17.27 -14.14
C LEU A 241 10.65 -16.97 -12.68
N THR A 242 9.85 -16.18 -11.95
CA THR A 242 10.17 -15.77 -10.57
C THR A 242 9.23 -16.34 -9.52
N ARG A 243 8.05 -16.82 -9.92
CA ARG A 243 7.04 -17.46 -9.05
C ARG A 243 6.72 -16.66 -7.78
N LYS A 244 6.67 -15.33 -7.87
CA LYS A 244 6.41 -14.44 -6.73
C LYS A 244 5.00 -14.65 -6.17
N ILE A 245 4.91 -14.92 -4.87
CA ILE A 245 3.66 -14.92 -4.11
C ILE A 245 3.72 -13.86 -3.00
N GLY A 246 2.55 -13.53 -2.44
CA GLY A 246 2.42 -12.55 -1.38
C GLY A 246 1.45 -13.01 -0.29
N LEU A 247 1.98 -13.75 0.69
CA LEU A 247 1.27 -14.07 1.93
C LEU A 247 1.40 -12.90 2.91
N GLY A 248 0.27 -12.40 3.39
CA GLY A 248 0.21 -11.39 4.43
C GLY A 248 -0.72 -11.77 5.57
N VAL A 249 -1.12 -10.75 6.33
CA VAL A 249 -2.03 -10.90 7.46
C VAL A 249 -3.20 -9.93 7.36
N MET A 250 -4.28 -10.23 8.09
CA MET A 250 -5.36 -9.34 8.44
C MET A 250 -5.77 -9.61 9.90
N GLY A 251 -6.62 -8.76 10.47
CA GLY A 251 -7.12 -8.98 11.82
C GLY A 251 -6.13 -8.60 12.93
N PHE A 252 -5.06 -7.87 12.63
CA PHE A 252 -4.02 -7.54 13.61
C PHE A 252 -4.55 -6.69 14.77
N ALA A 253 -5.35 -5.65 14.49
CA ALA A 253 -5.96 -4.83 15.55
C ALA A 253 -6.88 -5.67 16.45
N ASP A 254 -7.65 -6.59 15.88
CA ASP A 254 -8.52 -7.49 16.67
C ASP A 254 -7.70 -8.48 17.50
N ALA A 255 -6.57 -8.96 16.99
CA ALA A 255 -5.67 -9.82 17.72
C ALA A 255 -5.09 -9.09 18.95
N LEU A 256 -4.59 -7.86 18.76
CA LEU A 256 -4.12 -7.02 19.85
C LEU A 256 -5.22 -6.75 20.90
N ILE A 257 -6.45 -6.45 20.46
CA ILE A 257 -7.60 -6.28 21.36
C ILE A 257 -7.89 -7.54 22.17
N GLN A 258 -7.81 -8.73 21.55
CA GLN A 258 -8.04 -10.00 22.23
C GLN A 258 -6.94 -10.34 23.25
N ILE A 259 -5.69 -9.99 22.96
CA ILE A 259 -4.56 -10.14 23.89
C ILE A 259 -4.66 -9.10 25.02
N GLY A 260 -5.17 -7.91 24.73
CA GLY A 260 -5.25 -6.78 25.66
C GLY A 260 -4.12 -5.77 25.51
N ILE A 261 -3.51 -5.68 24.32
CA ILE A 261 -2.40 -4.77 24.02
C ILE A 261 -2.94 -3.56 23.23
N PRO A 262 -2.76 -2.32 23.71
CA PRO A 262 -3.10 -1.13 22.94
C PRO A 262 -2.26 -1.03 21.65
N TYR A 263 -2.90 -0.71 20.51
CA TYR A 263 -2.19 -0.59 19.23
C TYR A 263 -1.06 0.45 19.29
N GLN A 264 -1.30 1.58 19.96
CA GLN A 264 -0.28 2.61 20.22
C GLN A 264 0.57 2.25 21.45
N SER A 265 1.37 1.19 21.35
CA SER A 265 2.30 0.79 22.40
C SER A 265 3.58 0.17 21.82
N GLY A 266 4.67 0.20 22.58
CA GLY A 266 5.89 -0.52 22.22
C GLY A 266 5.68 -2.03 22.17
N GLU A 267 4.80 -2.57 23.01
CA GLU A 267 4.43 -3.98 23.03
C GLU A 267 3.72 -4.41 21.74
N ALA A 268 2.82 -3.57 21.21
CA ALA A 268 2.18 -3.85 19.92
C ALA A 268 3.19 -3.88 18.75
N LEU A 269 4.20 -3.01 18.77
CA LEU A 269 5.28 -3.03 17.77
C LEU A 269 6.08 -4.33 17.86
N GLN A 270 6.48 -4.73 19.07
CA GLN A 270 7.21 -5.99 19.29
C GLN A 270 6.38 -7.21 18.89
N CYS A 271 5.08 -7.23 19.22
CA CYS A 271 4.16 -8.28 18.81
C CYS A 271 4.05 -8.37 17.27
N GLY A 272 3.93 -7.23 16.59
CA GLY A 272 3.95 -7.17 15.12
C GLY A 272 5.25 -7.71 14.51
N GLU A 273 6.39 -7.35 15.08
CA GLU A 273 7.71 -7.87 14.67
C GLU A 273 7.81 -9.39 14.86
N GLN A 274 7.43 -9.90 16.03
CA GLN A 274 7.48 -11.32 16.36
C GLN A 274 6.58 -12.15 15.44
N ILE A 275 5.33 -11.71 15.23
CA ILE A 275 4.39 -12.40 14.34
C ILE A 275 4.93 -12.44 12.91
N MET A 276 5.38 -11.28 12.39
CA MET A 276 5.81 -11.22 10.99
C MET A 276 7.14 -11.93 10.75
N GLN A 277 8.07 -11.88 11.72
CA GLN A 277 9.29 -12.68 11.69
C GLN A 277 8.97 -14.18 11.60
N PHE A 278 8.12 -14.67 12.50
CA PHE A 278 7.71 -16.07 12.52
C PHE A 278 7.05 -16.48 11.20
N ILE A 279 6.12 -15.67 10.68
CA ILE A 279 5.46 -15.95 9.39
C ILE A 279 6.47 -15.97 8.25
N GLN A 280 7.44 -15.05 8.22
CA GLN A 280 8.45 -15.02 7.17
C GLN A 280 9.33 -16.26 7.22
N GLU A 281 9.84 -16.63 8.39
CA GLU A 281 10.70 -17.81 8.58
C GLU A 281 9.97 -19.09 8.15
N GLU A 282 8.73 -19.29 8.62
CA GLU A 282 7.90 -20.44 8.25
C GLU A 282 7.54 -20.44 6.75
N ALA A 283 7.26 -19.28 6.16
CA ALA A 283 6.92 -19.17 4.74
C ALA A 283 8.12 -19.48 3.83
N HIS A 284 9.32 -18.99 4.19
CA HIS A 284 10.55 -19.33 3.48
C HIS A 284 10.91 -20.81 3.65
N SER A 285 10.69 -21.37 4.85
CA SER A 285 10.86 -22.81 5.10
C SER A 285 9.94 -23.65 4.19
N ALA A 286 8.66 -23.29 4.10
CA ALA A 286 7.71 -23.96 3.19
C ALA A 286 8.12 -23.82 1.72
N SER A 287 8.60 -22.64 1.30
CA SER A 287 9.10 -22.44 -0.07
C SER A 287 10.39 -23.23 -0.36
N ARG A 288 11.27 -23.42 0.63
CA ARG A 288 12.45 -24.28 0.53
C ARG A 288 12.05 -25.73 0.31
N SER A 289 11.14 -26.26 1.13
CA SER A 289 10.60 -27.62 0.97
C SER A 289 9.98 -27.84 -0.41
N LEU A 290 9.19 -26.87 -0.89
CA LEU A 290 8.65 -26.91 -2.25
C LEU A 290 9.72 -26.82 -3.34
N GLY A 291 10.80 -26.08 -3.09
CA GLY A 291 11.95 -25.95 -4.00
C GLY A 291 12.71 -27.26 -4.13
N GLU A 292 12.87 -28.00 -3.03
CA GLU A 292 13.47 -29.33 -3.00
C GLU A 292 12.59 -30.37 -3.69
N GLU A 293 11.26 -30.34 -3.46
CA GLU A 293 10.31 -31.30 -4.03
C GLU A 293 10.03 -31.05 -5.52
N LYS A 294 9.79 -29.78 -5.91
CA LYS A 294 9.25 -29.41 -7.23
C LYS A 294 10.24 -28.64 -8.10
N GLY A 295 11.44 -28.38 -7.58
CA GLY A 295 12.45 -27.52 -8.18
C GLY A 295 12.29 -26.04 -7.84
N SER A 296 13.42 -25.35 -7.75
CA SER A 296 13.49 -23.91 -7.49
C SER A 296 12.84 -23.06 -8.58
N PHE A 297 12.52 -21.79 -8.29
CA PHE A 297 12.07 -20.87 -9.33
C PHE A 297 13.15 -20.70 -10.42
N PRO A 298 12.78 -20.63 -11.72
CA PRO A 298 13.76 -20.72 -12.80
C PRO A 298 14.84 -19.63 -12.85
N ALA A 299 14.61 -18.45 -12.26
CA ALA A 299 15.58 -17.36 -12.21
C ALA A 299 16.48 -17.35 -10.95
N ILE A 300 16.57 -18.45 -10.20
CA ILE A 300 17.31 -18.46 -8.92
C ILE A 300 18.80 -18.11 -9.05
N GLU A 301 19.45 -18.48 -10.16
CA GLU A 301 20.86 -18.13 -10.43
C GLU A 301 21.07 -16.62 -10.67
N GLN A 302 20.00 -15.86 -10.87
CA GLN A 302 20.01 -14.40 -11.02
C GLN A 302 19.53 -13.70 -9.74
N SER A 303 19.35 -14.47 -8.68
CA SER A 303 18.81 -14.05 -7.39
C SER A 303 19.91 -13.89 -6.33
N VAL A 304 19.50 -13.39 -5.17
CA VAL A 304 20.37 -13.28 -3.98
C VAL A 304 20.46 -14.59 -3.19
N TYR A 305 19.68 -15.61 -3.55
CA TYR A 305 19.57 -16.85 -2.79
C TYR A 305 20.58 -17.89 -3.26
N SER A 306 21.14 -18.65 -2.31
CA SER A 306 22.03 -19.79 -2.56
C SER A 306 21.37 -21.14 -2.29
N GLU A 307 20.26 -21.15 -1.56
CA GLU A 307 19.52 -22.37 -1.21
C GLU A 307 18.34 -22.60 -2.17
N PRO A 308 17.86 -23.84 -2.33
CA PRO A 308 16.66 -24.11 -3.11
C PRO A 308 15.45 -23.34 -2.57
N LEU A 309 14.76 -22.61 -3.44
CA LEU A 309 13.52 -21.90 -3.09
C LEU A 309 12.55 -21.99 -4.26
N ARG A 310 11.29 -22.30 -3.98
CA ARG A 310 10.25 -22.37 -5.00
C ARG A 310 9.80 -21.00 -5.50
N ASN A 311 9.89 -19.96 -4.66
CA ASN A 311 9.32 -18.63 -4.92
C ASN A 311 10.37 -17.55 -4.66
N ALA A 312 10.50 -16.55 -5.54
CA ALA A 312 11.44 -15.44 -5.33
C ALA A 312 11.04 -14.51 -4.16
N THR A 313 9.75 -14.45 -3.84
CA THR A 313 9.18 -13.77 -2.67
C THR A 313 8.03 -14.60 -2.12
N VAL A 314 7.83 -14.54 -0.82
CA VAL A 314 6.72 -15.22 -0.15
C VAL A 314 5.81 -14.31 0.66
N THR A 315 6.31 -13.17 1.15
CA THR A 315 5.57 -12.31 2.09
C THR A 315 5.26 -10.90 1.57
N THR A 316 4.14 -10.33 2.04
CA THR A 316 3.67 -8.96 1.75
C THR A 316 2.66 -8.53 2.82
N ILE A 317 2.33 -7.24 2.91
CA ILE A 317 1.15 -6.79 3.67
C ILE A 317 0.23 -6.02 2.74
N ALA A 318 -0.91 -6.63 2.41
CA ALA A 318 -1.93 -6.03 1.56
C ALA A 318 -2.96 -5.23 2.37
N PRO A 319 -3.73 -4.31 1.74
CA PRO A 319 -4.80 -3.60 2.43
C PRO A 319 -5.89 -4.53 2.94
N THR A 320 -6.17 -5.64 2.24
CA THR A 320 -7.27 -6.58 2.49
C THR A 320 -8.69 -5.97 2.44
N GLY A 321 -8.89 -4.87 1.71
CA GLY A 321 -10.10 -4.02 1.74
C GLY A 321 -11.47 -4.69 1.49
N SER A 322 -11.50 -5.91 0.95
CA SER A 322 -12.69 -6.76 0.86
C SER A 322 -12.59 -8.05 1.68
N LEU A 323 -11.40 -8.65 1.79
CA LEU A 323 -11.20 -9.92 2.50
C LEU A 323 -11.52 -9.80 3.99
N HIS A 324 -11.13 -8.69 4.62
CA HIS A 324 -11.40 -8.48 6.06
C HIS A 324 -12.91 -8.42 6.36
N LEU A 325 -13.72 -7.91 5.44
CA LEU A 325 -15.18 -7.90 5.57
C LEU A 325 -15.75 -9.31 5.55
N ILE A 326 -15.29 -10.13 4.60
CA ILE A 326 -15.70 -11.54 4.48
C ILE A 326 -15.29 -12.32 5.73
N ALA A 327 -14.09 -12.04 6.25
CA ALA A 327 -13.57 -12.66 7.46
C ALA A 327 -14.10 -12.04 8.76
N CYS A 328 -14.91 -10.98 8.67
CA CYS A 328 -15.45 -10.20 9.79
C CYS A 328 -14.37 -9.77 10.80
N THR A 329 -13.29 -9.17 10.31
CA THR A 329 -12.13 -8.75 11.11
C THR A 329 -11.56 -7.42 10.62
N SER A 330 -10.56 -6.87 11.32
CA SER A 330 -9.83 -5.67 10.98
C SER A 330 -8.94 -5.86 9.74
N SER A 331 -8.69 -4.76 9.02
CA SER A 331 -8.06 -4.77 7.70
C SER A 331 -6.54 -4.82 7.82
N GLY A 332 -5.89 -5.83 7.24
CA GLY A 332 -4.43 -5.90 7.18
C GLY A 332 -3.77 -5.74 8.56
N ILE A 333 -2.78 -4.85 8.63
CA ILE A 333 -2.17 -4.37 9.87
C ILE A 333 -2.73 -3.01 10.33
N GLU A 334 -3.78 -2.51 9.68
CA GLU A 334 -4.38 -1.22 10.01
C GLU A 334 -5.03 -1.28 11.41
N PRO A 335 -4.98 -0.20 12.18
CA PRO A 335 -5.82 -0.08 13.37
C PRO A 335 -7.30 0.03 12.96
N LEU A 336 -8.20 -0.08 13.93
CA LEU A 336 -9.62 0.17 13.68
C LEU A 336 -9.79 1.58 13.10
N PHE A 337 -10.36 1.72 11.90
CA PHE A 337 -10.64 3.06 11.36
C PHE A 337 -11.65 3.81 12.23
N SER A 338 -12.65 3.09 12.72
CA SER A 338 -13.67 3.59 13.64
C SER A 338 -14.24 2.40 14.44
N CYS A 339 -14.60 2.63 15.71
CA CYS A 339 -15.24 1.62 16.56
C CYS A 339 -16.67 1.31 16.12
N ALA A 340 -17.33 2.31 15.54
CA ALA A 340 -18.62 2.17 14.88
C ALA A 340 -18.75 3.18 13.74
N GLY A 341 -19.58 2.89 12.76
CA GLY A 341 -19.81 3.80 11.65
C GLY A 341 -20.72 3.21 10.60
N GLU A 342 -20.81 3.93 9.50
CA GLU A 342 -21.60 3.52 8.35
C GLU A 342 -20.68 3.32 7.15
N ARG A 343 -20.88 2.23 6.42
CA ARG A 343 -20.20 1.97 5.15
C ARG A 343 -21.23 1.92 4.05
N ARG A 344 -21.06 2.74 3.01
CA ARG A 344 -21.89 2.70 1.82
C ARG A 344 -21.29 1.75 0.80
N ILE A 345 -22.05 0.76 0.36
CA ILE A 345 -21.67 -0.17 -0.72
C ILE A 345 -22.84 -0.20 -1.71
N ASP A 346 -22.60 0.22 -2.95
CA ASP A 346 -23.60 0.27 -4.03
C ASP A 346 -24.93 0.97 -3.64
N GLY A 347 -24.85 2.00 -2.79
CA GLY A 347 -26.00 2.77 -2.31
C GLY A 347 -26.66 2.21 -1.03
N GLU A 348 -26.33 0.98 -0.62
CA GLU A 348 -26.77 0.42 0.65
C GLU A 348 -25.87 0.87 1.81
N VAL A 349 -26.48 1.13 2.97
CA VAL A 349 -25.78 1.58 4.19
C VAL A 349 -25.64 0.41 5.15
N PHE A 350 -24.40 -0.03 5.38
CA PHE A 350 -24.06 -1.04 6.36
C PHE A 350 -23.56 -0.38 7.64
N ARG A 351 -24.25 -0.64 8.75
CA ARG A 351 -23.78 -0.21 10.08
C ARG A 351 -22.74 -1.19 10.60
N ILE A 352 -21.60 -0.64 10.98
CA ILE A 352 -20.48 -1.39 11.53
C ILE A 352 -20.38 -1.01 13.01
N LEU A 353 -20.30 -2.00 13.88
CA LEU A 353 -19.99 -1.86 15.30
C LEU A 353 -19.00 -2.95 15.66
N HIS A 354 -17.89 -2.58 16.30
CA HIS A 354 -16.88 -3.54 16.69
C HIS A 354 -17.46 -4.56 17.71
N PRO A 355 -17.44 -5.88 17.43
CA PRO A 355 -18.08 -6.89 18.28
C PRO A 355 -17.54 -6.94 19.71
N GLY A 356 -16.26 -6.60 19.91
CA GLY A 356 -15.64 -6.51 21.23
C GLY A 356 -16.31 -5.48 22.14
N LEU A 357 -16.77 -4.35 21.58
CA LEU A 357 -17.47 -3.33 22.37
C LEU A 357 -18.87 -3.77 22.75
N SER A 358 -19.58 -4.46 21.85
CA SER A 358 -20.89 -5.05 22.17
C SER A 358 -20.81 -6.03 23.34
N ARG A 359 -19.75 -6.85 23.40
CA ARG A 359 -19.51 -7.78 24.51
C ARG A 359 -19.17 -7.03 25.79
N LEU A 360 -18.24 -6.07 25.71
CA LEU A 360 -17.79 -5.28 26.84
C LEU A 360 -18.94 -4.51 27.51
N PHE A 361 -19.77 -3.86 26.72
CA PHE A 361 -20.85 -3.01 27.24
C PHE A 361 -22.08 -3.80 27.68
N LYS A 362 -22.25 -5.07 27.25
CA LYS A 362 -23.40 -5.88 27.62
C LYS A 362 -23.57 -6.02 29.14
N ASP A 363 -22.46 -6.11 29.87
CA ASP A 363 -22.46 -6.37 31.31
C ASP A 363 -22.30 -5.08 32.14
N MET A 364 -22.26 -3.90 31.49
CA MET A 364 -22.16 -2.60 32.18
C MET A 364 -23.55 -1.98 32.43
N PRO A 365 -23.78 -1.34 33.60
CA PRO A 365 -25.06 -0.69 33.92
C PRO A 365 -25.55 0.28 32.84
N ASP A 366 -24.64 1.11 32.31
CA ASP A 366 -24.94 2.13 31.29
C ASP A 366 -24.60 1.67 29.85
N GLY A 367 -24.44 0.37 29.64
CA GLY A 367 -23.92 -0.20 28.39
C GLY A 367 -24.69 0.18 27.13
N ARG A 368 -26.01 0.30 27.21
CA ARG A 368 -26.86 0.71 26.07
C ARG A 368 -26.62 2.16 25.65
N ASP A 369 -26.38 3.05 26.61
CA ASP A 369 -26.16 4.46 26.31
C ASP A 369 -24.73 4.70 25.83
N LEU A 370 -23.76 3.97 26.40
CA LEU A 370 -22.38 3.91 25.86
C LEU A 370 -22.37 3.42 24.40
N LEU A 371 -23.11 2.36 24.07
CA LEU A 371 -23.22 1.87 22.68
C LEU A 371 -23.78 2.92 21.72
N LYS A 372 -24.85 3.62 22.11
CA LYS A 372 -25.43 4.70 21.28
C LYS A 372 -24.41 5.79 21.02
N GLU A 373 -23.66 6.17 22.03
CA GLU A 373 -22.66 7.22 21.91
C GLU A 373 -21.48 6.80 21.03
N VAL A 374 -21.01 5.55 21.13
CA VAL A 374 -20.03 5.00 20.18
C VAL A 374 -20.58 4.96 18.76
N MET A 375 -21.83 4.55 18.54
CA MET A 375 -22.43 4.57 17.20
C MET A 375 -22.51 5.98 16.61
N ARG A 376 -22.75 6.99 17.47
CA ARG A 376 -22.81 8.40 17.06
C ARG A 376 -21.42 8.94 16.69
N THR A 377 -20.43 8.68 17.53
CA THR A 377 -19.11 9.32 17.44
C THR A 377 -18.03 8.47 16.75
N GLY A 378 -18.20 7.16 16.69
CA GLY A 378 -17.20 6.20 16.21
C GLY A 378 -16.02 5.98 17.16
N SER A 379 -16.06 6.50 18.38
CA SER A 379 -14.93 6.53 19.32
C SER A 379 -15.36 6.17 20.73
N VAL A 380 -14.41 5.71 21.54
CA VAL A 380 -14.61 5.51 22.99
C VAL A 380 -13.88 6.56 23.85
N GLN A 381 -13.08 7.45 23.25
CA GLN A 381 -12.12 8.28 24.01
C GLN A 381 -12.76 9.29 24.95
N HIS A 382 -13.95 9.77 24.60
CA HIS A 382 -14.75 10.74 25.37
C HIS A 382 -15.68 10.08 26.39
N LEU A 383 -15.75 8.74 26.42
CA LEU A 383 -16.61 8.00 27.34
C LEU A 383 -15.94 7.86 28.72
N ARG A 384 -16.76 7.75 29.76
CA ARG A 384 -16.31 7.47 31.14
C ARG A 384 -15.99 5.98 31.29
N LEU A 385 -14.90 5.55 30.68
CA LEU A 385 -14.39 4.18 30.72
C LEU A 385 -12.99 4.15 31.36
N PRO A 386 -12.60 3.03 32.00
CA PRO A 386 -11.22 2.78 32.38
C PRO A 386 -10.24 3.12 31.25
N GLU A 387 -9.10 3.71 31.61
CA GLU A 387 -8.09 4.14 30.64
C GLU A 387 -7.60 2.97 29.78
N GLU A 388 -7.43 1.78 30.36
CA GLU A 388 -6.98 0.61 29.59
C GLU A 388 -7.93 0.26 28.45
N ILE A 389 -9.25 0.42 28.66
CA ILE A 389 -10.26 0.19 27.63
C ILE A 389 -10.20 1.28 26.56
N ARG A 390 -10.02 2.53 26.95
CA ARG A 390 -9.91 3.64 25.98
C ARG A 390 -8.67 3.49 25.11
N GLU A 391 -7.54 3.14 25.68
CA GLU A 391 -6.29 2.89 24.95
C GLU A 391 -6.40 1.68 24.00
N LEU A 392 -7.07 0.61 24.42
CA LEU A 392 -7.26 -0.60 23.61
C LEU A 392 -8.08 -0.36 22.33
N PHE A 393 -9.01 0.59 22.37
CA PHE A 393 -9.94 0.89 21.28
C PHE A 393 -9.67 2.23 20.58
N ARG A 394 -8.44 2.76 20.66
CA ARG A 394 -8.05 3.91 19.84
C ARG A 394 -8.26 3.60 18.36
N ASN A 395 -8.97 4.51 17.67
CA ASN A 395 -9.13 4.41 16.24
C ASN A 395 -7.94 5.04 15.49
N ALA A 396 -7.88 4.82 14.18
CA ALA A 396 -6.78 5.26 13.33
C ALA A 396 -6.57 6.78 13.32
N GLY A 397 -7.57 7.57 13.73
CA GLY A 397 -7.44 9.01 13.85
C GLY A 397 -6.98 9.53 15.21
N GLU A 398 -6.93 8.64 16.19
CA GLU A 398 -6.54 8.90 17.58
C GLU A 398 -5.15 8.35 17.89
N ILE A 399 -4.55 7.68 16.90
CA ILE A 399 -3.19 7.15 16.96
C ILE A 399 -2.24 8.19 16.40
N ASP A 400 -1.11 8.37 17.09
CA ASP A 400 -0.04 9.25 16.67
C ASP A 400 0.48 8.88 15.26
N PRO A 401 0.59 9.85 14.33
CA PRO A 401 1.10 9.61 12.99
C PRO A 401 2.45 8.88 12.93
N THR A 402 3.37 9.18 13.85
CA THR A 402 4.69 8.51 13.89
C THR A 402 4.56 7.05 14.30
N HIS A 403 3.58 6.71 15.15
CA HIS A 403 3.32 5.32 15.54
C HIS A 403 2.78 4.48 14.39
N HIS A 404 1.98 5.06 13.50
CA HIS A 404 1.58 4.38 12.25
C HIS A 404 2.80 3.99 11.40
N VAL A 405 3.79 4.88 11.28
CA VAL A 405 5.04 4.61 10.54
C VAL A 405 5.87 3.54 11.24
N LYS A 406 6.01 3.62 12.56
CA LYS A 406 6.73 2.60 13.36
C LYS A 406 6.11 1.22 13.19
N MET A 407 4.78 1.12 13.18
CA MET A 407 4.09 -0.14 12.93
C MET A 407 4.33 -0.65 11.50
N GLN A 408 4.31 0.24 10.50
CA GLN A 408 4.67 -0.14 9.13
C GLN A 408 6.09 -0.72 9.07
N ALA A 409 7.05 -0.03 9.70
CA ALA A 409 8.45 -0.43 9.73
C ALA A 409 8.66 -1.77 10.45
N ALA A 410 7.97 -2.00 11.57
CA ALA A 410 7.98 -3.25 12.32
C ALA A 410 7.66 -4.45 11.42
N PHE A 411 6.58 -4.38 10.62
CA PHE A 411 6.25 -5.43 9.66
C PHE A 411 7.21 -5.46 8.47
N GLN A 412 7.62 -4.31 7.94
CA GLN A 412 8.48 -4.22 6.75
C GLN A 412 9.86 -4.89 6.94
N LYS A 413 10.36 -4.98 8.18
CA LYS A 413 11.60 -5.71 8.52
C LYS A 413 11.56 -7.15 8.00
N TYR A 414 10.41 -7.80 8.13
CA TYR A 414 10.20 -9.23 7.87
C TYR A 414 9.27 -9.49 6.68
N VAL A 415 9.29 -8.60 5.69
CA VAL A 415 8.49 -8.72 4.46
C VAL A 415 9.41 -8.61 3.24
N ASP A 416 9.32 -9.60 2.34
CA ASP A 416 10.13 -9.65 1.11
C ASP A 416 9.70 -8.56 0.13
N ASN A 417 8.39 -8.40 -0.07
CA ASN A 417 7.80 -7.35 -0.90
C ASN A 417 7.69 -6.03 -0.11
N ALA A 418 6.53 -5.36 -0.09
CA ALA A 418 6.31 -4.13 0.67
C ALA A 418 5.04 -4.21 1.53
N VAL A 419 4.83 -3.15 2.31
CA VAL A 419 3.70 -3.01 3.21
C VAL A 419 2.76 -1.90 2.71
N SER A 420 1.49 -2.24 2.47
CA SER A 420 0.45 -1.24 2.30
C SER A 420 -0.02 -0.78 3.68
N LYS A 421 0.23 0.49 3.98
CA LYS A 421 -0.19 1.15 5.22
C LYS A 421 -0.54 2.59 4.93
N THR A 422 -1.68 3.04 5.45
CA THR A 422 -2.04 4.46 5.45
C THR A 422 -1.58 5.10 6.75
N VAL A 423 -0.81 6.19 6.69
CA VAL A 423 -0.60 7.04 7.87
C VAL A 423 -1.74 8.04 7.94
N ASN A 424 -2.61 7.87 8.92
CA ASN A 424 -3.74 8.78 9.11
C ASN A 424 -3.27 9.99 9.92
N LEU A 425 -3.66 11.18 9.47
CA LEU A 425 -3.33 12.44 10.16
C LEU A 425 -4.61 13.21 10.51
N PRO A 426 -4.59 13.97 11.63
CA PRO A 426 -5.69 14.86 11.97
C PRO A 426 -5.77 16.03 10.97
N GLU A 427 -6.93 16.68 10.91
CA GLU A 427 -7.22 17.77 9.95
C GLU A 427 -6.26 18.97 10.11
N ASN A 428 -5.82 19.23 11.35
CA ASN A 428 -4.89 20.30 11.70
C ASN A 428 -3.41 19.95 11.44
N ALA A 429 -3.09 18.76 10.91
CA ALA A 429 -1.72 18.42 10.53
C ALA A 429 -1.18 19.42 9.50
N THR A 430 0.12 19.70 9.58
CA THR A 430 0.84 20.67 8.76
C THR A 430 1.58 19.99 7.61
N THR A 431 2.15 20.78 6.70
CA THR A 431 3.03 20.27 5.63
C THR A 431 4.33 19.70 6.20
N GLU A 432 4.82 20.30 7.28
CA GLU A 432 6.02 19.86 8.01
C GLU A 432 5.78 18.49 8.64
N ASP A 433 4.58 18.22 9.17
CA ASP A 433 4.21 16.90 9.68
C ASP A 433 4.28 15.84 8.57
N ILE A 434 3.78 16.14 7.36
CA ILE A 434 3.86 15.22 6.22
C ILE A 434 5.32 14.94 5.84
N SER A 435 6.14 16.00 5.73
CA SER A 435 7.57 15.88 5.45
C SER A 435 8.27 15.01 6.49
N HIS A 436 7.99 15.23 7.78
CA HIS A 436 8.53 14.43 8.87
C HIS A 436 8.13 12.95 8.77
N ILE A 437 6.85 12.66 8.49
CA ILE A 437 6.36 11.29 8.31
C ILE A 437 7.06 10.58 7.14
N PHE A 438 7.26 11.26 6.02
CA PHE A 438 7.96 10.69 4.87
C PHE A 438 9.43 10.40 5.18
N SER A 439 10.13 11.32 5.84
CA SER A 439 11.52 11.13 6.26
C SER A 439 11.65 9.97 7.26
N LEU A 440 10.79 9.94 8.28
CA LEU A 440 10.77 8.87 9.28
C LEU A 440 10.54 7.49 8.64
N ALA A 441 9.65 7.38 7.66
CA ALA A 441 9.41 6.13 6.96
C ALA A 441 10.67 5.62 6.26
N ARG A 442 11.41 6.52 5.58
CA ARG A 442 12.67 6.15 4.95
C ARG A 442 13.74 5.76 5.96
N GLU A 443 13.89 6.53 7.03
CA GLU A 443 14.87 6.29 8.11
C GLU A 443 14.66 4.92 8.76
N LEU A 444 13.40 4.52 8.96
CA LEU A 444 13.03 3.23 9.51
C LEU A 444 13.05 2.08 8.48
N GLY A 445 13.50 2.33 7.25
CA GLY A 445 13.67 1.30 6.23
C GLY A 445 12.39 0.86 5.52
N CYS A 446 11.33 1.68 5.55
CA CYS A 446 10.16 1.46 4.72
C CYS A 446 10.52 1.50 3.22
N LYS A 447 9.77 0.77 2.39
CA LYS A 447 9.94 0.77 0.92
C LYS A 447 9.12 1.86 0.22
N GLY A 448 8.10 2.38 0.90
CA GLY A 448 7.28 3.49 0.45
C GLY A 448 6.38 3.96 1.57
N ILE A 449 5.63 5.05 1.33
CA ILE A 449 4.78 5.68 2.34
C ILE A 449 3.62 6.42 1.67
N THR A 450 2.45 6.35 2.33
CA THR A 450 1.23 7.04 1.93
C THR A 450 0.59 7.66 3.16
N VAL A 451 0.06 8.87 3.00
CA VAL A 451 -0.61 9.62 4.06
C VAL A 451 -2.06 9.90 3.68
N TYR A 452 -2.91 10.00 4.69
CA TYR A 452 -4.25 10.50 4.54
C TYR A 452 -4.58 11.46 5.67
N ARG A 453 -4.57 12.76 5.36
CA ARG A 453 -5.09 13.78 6.27
C ARG A 453 -6.62 13.76 6.21
N TYR A 454 -7.26 13.67 7.37
CA TYR A 454 -8.72 13.65 7.45
C TYR A 454 -9.32 14.89 6.76
N HIS A 455 -10.41 14.72 6.00
CA HIS A 455 -11.05 15.75 5.16
C HIS A 455 -10.20 16.40 4.04
N SER A 456 -9.02 15.85 3.71
CA SER A 456 -8.26 16.28 2.52
C SER A 456 -8.94 15.99 1.17
N ARG A 457 -9.94 15.09 1.15
CA ARG A 457 -10.74 14.76 -0.03
C ARG A 457 -12.24 14.89 0.23
N ARG A 458 -12.98 15.31 -0.80
CA ARG A 458 -14.45 15.46 -0.75
C ARG A 458 -15.18 14.11 -0.84
N ASP A 459 -14.59 13.10 -1.46
CA ASP A 459 -15.15 11.78 -1.75
C ASP A 459 -14.71 10.70 -0.73
N GLN A 460 -14.87 11.00 0.57
CA GLN A 460 -14.46 10.10 1.64
C GLN A 460 -15.35 8.85 1.72
N VAL A 461 -14.75 7.67 1.68
CA VAL A 461 -15.46 6.37 1.69
C VAL A 461 -15.77 5.87 3.11
N LEU A 462 -14.96 6.28 4.09
CA LEU A 462 -15.07 5.85 5.49
C LEU A 462 -15.32 7.05 6.39
N SER A 463 -16.40 7.00 7.18
CA SER A 463 -16.76 8.03 8.16
C SER A 463 -16.49 7.59 9.60
N ARG A 464 -16.40 8.56 10.51
CA ARG A 464 -16.28 8.30 11.96
C ARG A 464 -17.65 8.46 12.59
N GLY A 465 -18.31 7.34 12.92
CA GLY A 465 -19.66 7.36 13.47
C GLY A 465 -20.72 7.79 12.45
N CYS A 466 -21.69 8.58 12.90
CA CYS A 466 -22.75 9.15 12.06
C CYS A 466 -22.41 10.61 11.73
N ASP A 467 -22.02 10.89 10.49
CA ASP A 467 -21.66 12.25 10.05
C ASP A 467 -22.83 13.24 10.23
N THR A 468 -24.06 12.82 9.90
CA THR A 468 -25.27 13.63 10.08
C THR A 468 -25.51 14.01 11.55
N CYS A 469 -25.30 13.06 12.45
CA CYS A 469 -25.55 13.22 13.88
C CYS A 469 -24.45 14.05 14.60
N ARG A 470 -23.29 14.26 13.94
CA ARG A 470 -22.22 15.13 14.45
C ARG A 470 -22.49 16.61 14.12
N VAL A 471 -23.06 16.90 12.95
CA VAL A 471 -23.39 18.28 12.54
C VAL A 471 -24.42 18.92 13.48
N ASP A 472 -25.40 18.14 13.94
CA ASP A 472 -26.46 18.60 14.86
C ASP A 472 -25.97 18.92 16.29
N ALA A 473 -24.71 18.60 16.63
CA ALA A 473 -24.13 18.89 17.95
C ALA A 473 -23.24 20.16 17.96
N VAL A 474 -22.86 20.68 16.79
CA VAL A 474 -21.98 21.86 16.66
C VAL A 474 -22.77 23.16 16.47
N ASN A 475 -24.07 23.07 16.21
CA ASN A 475 -25.01 24.20 16.30
C ASN A 475 -26.01 23.92 17.43
N PRO A 476 -25.82 24.50 18.63
CA PRO A 476 -26.84 24.48 19.68
C PRO A 476 -28.10 25.26 19.30
#